data_AF-A0A520ZWR2-F1
#
_entry.id   AF-A0A520ZWR2-F1
#
_cell.length_a   1.000
_cell.length_b   1.000
_cell.length_c   1.000
_cell.angle_alpha   90.00
_cell.angle_beta   90.00
_cell.angle_gamma   90.00
#
_symmetry.space_group_name_H-M   'P 1'
#
loop_
_entity.id
_entity.type
_entity.pdbx_description
1 polymer ?
#
loop_
_entity_poly.entity_id
_entity_poly.type
_entity_poly.pdbx_seq_one_letter_code
_entity_poly.pdbx_strand_id
1 'polypeptide(L)'
;RFPWAGHLGLKMLPKVVDELEPVSSALVFTNTRSQCELWHQALSEVRSDWRIGLHHGSLANEERRIVEQGLKSGAYKVVVCTSSLDLGVDFSPVERVLQIGSPKGVARLLQRAGRSGHGPGRVSRVTCVPAHVFELVEAAAARDATQMGAIESRPPYNCPLDVLAQHAVSMGLGKGFRKDEMLREIRTTASCKDLTDGEWDWLLEFLSTGGSTLSAYPEYHKLQVTNEIYKVKDKTLAQRHRMAIGTIVSDAAIQVRYLKGGRLGSVEESFISRLYPGDTFLFAGKALQLVKVNNMVAYVRKAKAAGAVPAWQGGRMPLSSELADAVCTKLDAAARRIFGDEEMRLVRPVLALQEAWSAVPKNKELLIERIDSREGAHLYIYPFAGRLVHEGLAALLAYRLAALEPLTFTWAVNDYGFELLSREAPPFEEALGNDLFGTDHLGDDIMASLNSAELAKNRFREIARIAGLVFQGYPGKGKTARQIQATSSLIFDVFQRYDPENPLFKQAHAEVLDRQLERTRLYSTLKKMQAATLRITRPERVTPLAFPLMVDRLREKMSSEKLQDRLHRMLVSLEKHAEQTVVS
;
A
#
# COMPACT_ATOMS: atom_id res chain seq x y z
N ARG A 1 23.51 17.96 5.73
CA ARG A 1 22.46 17.46 6.66
C ARG A 1 21.43 16.64 5.87
N PHE A 2 20.87 15.57 6.43
CA PHE A 2 19.82 14.79 5.76
C PHE A 2 18.52 15.62 5.64
N PRO A 3 17.77 15.54 4.53
CA PRO A 3 16.50 16.25 4.40
C PRO A 3 15.46 15.69 5.40
N TRP A 4 14.63 16.58 5.95
CA TRP A 4 13.56 16.22 6.88
C TRP A 4 12.39 15.48 6.22
N ALA A 5 12.25 15.57 4.88
CA ALA A 5 11.29 14.77 4.12
C ALA A 5 11.79 14.36 2.72
N GLY A 6 11.12 13.34 2.19
CA GLY A 6 11.47 12.55 1.02
C GLY A 6 11.83 13.34 -0.24
N HIS A 7 13.11 13.30 -0.57
CA HIS A 7 13.52 13.14 -1.95
C HIS A 7 13.43 11.63 -2.24
N LEU A 8 13.29 11.21 -3.50
CA LEU A 8 13.16 9.79 -3.90
C LEU A 8 14.37 8.89 -3.54
N GLY A 9 15.24 9.35 -2.64
CA GLY A 9 16.50 8.73 -2.23
C GLY A 9 17.70 9.20 -3.05
N LEU A 10 17.47 9.87 -4.18
CA LEU A 10 18.53 10.17 -5.17
C LEU A 10 19.67 11.05 -4.64
N LYS A 11 19.50 11.77 -3.51
CA LYS A 11 20.64 12.44 -2.84
C LYS A 11 21.71 11.45 -2.37
N MET A 12 21.35 10.19 -2.15
CA MET A 12 22.25 9.11 -1.76
C MET A 12 22.88 8.40 -2.97
N LEU A 13 22.56 8.81 -4.20
CA LEU A 13 23.05 8.16 -5.42
C LEU A 13 24.58 8.01 -5.46
N PRO A 14 25.40 9.04 -5.11
CA PRO A 14 26.85 8.87 -5.11
C PRO A 14 27.31 7.76 -4.16
N LYS A 15 26.79 7.74 -2.92
CA LYS A 15 27.11 6.71 -1.92
C LYS A 15 26.65 5.31 -2.34
N VAL A 16 25.52 5.24 -3.04
CA VAL A 16 25.03 3.97 -3.60
C VAL A 16 25.96 3.50 -4.71
N VAL A 17 26.48 4.40 -5.56
CA VAL A 17 27.48 4.04 -6.58
C VAL A 17 28.76 3.54 -5.90
N ASP A 18 29.27 4.23 -4.88
CA ASP A 18 30.46 3.82 -4.13
C ASP A 18 30.32 2.40 -3.53
N GLU A 19 29.16 2.11 -2.95
CA GLU A 19 28.83 0.81 -2.36
C GLU A 19 28.70 -0.31 -3.41
N LEU A 20 28.27 0.02 -4.63
CA LEU A 20 28.07 -0.91 -5.74
C LEU A 20 29.33 -1.12 -6.59
N GLU A 21 30.29 -0.19 -6.57
CA GLU A 21 31.54 -0.27 -7.31
C GLU A 21 32.31 -1.58 -7.09
N PRO A 22 32.61 -2.01 -5.84
CA PRO A 22 33.44 -3.20 -5.61
C PRO A 22 32.72 -4.52 -5.89
N VAL A 23 31.42 -4.48 -6.20
CA VAL A 23 30.55 -5.65 -6.26
C VAL A 23 30.37 -6.13 -7.69
N SER A 24 30.41 -7.44 -7.93
CA SER A 24 30.22 -8.00 -9.27
C SER A 24 28.75 -8.07 -9.68
N SER A 25 27.84 -8.34 -8.74
CA SER A 25 26.39 -8.29 -8.97
C SER A 25 25.62 -7.89 -7.72
N ALA A 26 24.64 -6.99 -7.88
CA ALA A 26 23.82 -6.48 -6.79
C ALA A 26 22.35 -6.27 -7.18
N LEU A 27 21.47 -6.35 -6.18
CA LEU A 27 20.07 -5.96 -6.29
C LEU A 27 19.81 -4.65 -5.53
N VAL A 28 19.12 -3.72 -6.16
CA VAL A 28 18.69 -2.45 -5.55
C VAL A 28 17.17 -2.45 -5.48
N PHE A 29 16.62 -2.77 -4.30
CA PHE A 29 15.19 -2.81 -4.07
C PHE A 29 14.63 -1.41 -3.83
N THR A 30 13.49 -1.12 -4.46
CA THR A 30 12.68 0.07 -4.22
C THR A 30 11.26 -0.33 -3.82
N ASN A 31 10.55 0.54 -3.11
CA ASN A 31 9.21 0.22 -2.62
C ASN A 31 8.12 0.46 -3.67
N THR A 32 8.36 1.34 -4.64
CA THR A 32 7.41 1.62 -5.72
C THR A 32 8.06 1.42 -7.08
N ARG A 33 7.22 1.12 -8.07
CA ARG A 33 7.63 1.01 -9.49
C ARG A 33 8.16 2.35 -10.01
N SER A 34 7.55 3.46 -9.61
CA SER A 34 8.02 4.81 -9.98
C SER A 34 9.43 5.09 -9.44
N GLN A 35 9.71 4.70 -8.18
CA GLN A 35 11.04 4.82 -7.59
C GLN A 35 12.04 3.90 -8.31
N CYS A 36 11.62 2.69 -8.71
CA CYS A 36 12.44 1.73 -9.46
C CYS A 36 12.94 2.34 -10.78
N GLU A 37 12.01 2.89 -11.57
CA GLU A 37 12.30 3.54 -12.87
C GLU A 37 13.27 4.73 -12.70
N LEU A 38 13.04 5.57 -11.68
CA LEU A 38 13.86 6.74 -11.40
C LEU A 38 15.28 6.39 -10.95
N TRP A 39 15.45 5.39 -10.08
CA TRP A 39 16.76 4.93 -9.66
C TRP A 39 17.51 4.24 -10.79
N HIS A 40 16.82 3.45 -11.60
CA HIS A 40 17.41 2.86 -12.81
C HIS A 40 17.93 3.95 -13.75
N GLN A 41 17.12 4.97 -14.03
CA GLN A 41 17.54 6.08 -14.88
C GLN A 41 18.75 6.81 -14.28
N ALA A 42 18.69 7.20 -13.01
CA ALA A 42 19.75 7.96 -12.36
C ALA A 42 21.08 7.18 -12.28
N LEU A 43 21.04 5.89 -11.98
CA LEU A 43 22.23 5.04 -12.00
C LEU A 43 22.79 4.89 -13.43
N SER A 44 21.92 4.75 -14.43
CA SER A 44 22.35 4.62 -15.84
C SER A 44 22.98 5.91 -16.38
N GLU A 45 22.52 7.07 -15.90
CA GLU A 45 23.08 8.38 -16.27
C GLU A 45 24.48 8.60 -15.67
N VAL A 46 24.68 8.21 -14.39
CA VAL A 46 25.98 8.36 -13.71
C VAL A 46 26.97 7.27 -14.13
N ARG A 47 26.50 6.05 -14.42
CA ARG A 47 27.31 4.87 -14.77
C ARG A 47 26.86 4.21 -16.05
N SER A 48 27.17 4.87 -17.16
CA SER A 48 26.90 4.36 -18.51
C SER A 48 27.79 3.16 -18.89
N ASP A 49 28.89 2.94 -18.15
CA ASP A 49 29.78 1.79 -18.26
C ASP A 49 29.20 0.52 -17.62
N TRP A 50 28.17 0.64 -16.77
CA TRP A 50 27.56 -0.49 -16.09
C TRP A 50 26.44 -1.13 -16.91
N ARG A 51 26.38 -2.46 -16.85
CA ARG A 51 25.18 -3.18 -17.29
C ARG A 51 24.16 -3.19 -16.15
N ILE A 52 23.18 -2.28 -16.26
CA ILE A 52 22.11 -2.08 -15.28
C ILE A 52 20.79 -2.63 -15.83
N GLY A 53 20.09 -3.44 -15.03
CA GLY A 53 18.78 -3.99 -15.35
C GLY A 53 17.66 -3.31 -14.56
N LEU A 54 16.45 -3.37 -15.10
CA LEU A 54 15.22 -2.90 -14.46
C LEU A 54 14.25 -4.06 -14.32
N HIS A 55 13.66 -4.25 -13.13
CA HIS A 55 12.73 -5.36 -12.92
C HIS A 55 11.52 -5.00 -12.04
N HIS A 56 10.34 -4.93 -12.64
CA HIS A 56 9.07 -4.83 -11.91
C HIS A 56 7.90 -5.43 -12.69
N GLY A 57 6.81 -5.78 -12.00
CA GLY A 57 5.67 -6.52 -12.57
C GLY A 57 4.96 -5.85 -13.75
N SER A 58 5.12 -4.53 -13.93
CA SER A 58 4.56 -3.81 -15.09
C SER A 58 5.32 -4.00 -16.40
N LEU A 59 6.55 -4.55 -16.39
CA LEU A 59 7.32 -4.78 -17.61
C LEU A 59 6.84 -6.00 -18.39
N ALA A 60 7.08 -6.01 -19.69
CA ALA A 60 6.81 -7.16 -20.53
C ALA A 60 7.54 -8.42 -20.02
N ASN A 61 6.87 -9.58 -20.09
CA ASN A 61 7.44 -10.85 -19.62
C ASN A 61 8.78 -11.20 -20.27
N GLU A 62 8.97 -10.82 -21.53
CA GLU A 62 10.22 -11.04 -22.26
C GLU A 62 11.37 -10.21 -21.68
N GLU A 63 11.14 -8.91 -21.44
CA GLU A 63 12.12 -8.03 -20.78
C GLU A 63 12.48 -8.56 -19.38
N ARG A 64 11.48 -9.01 -18.60
CA ARG A 64 11.72 -9.61 -17.28
C ARG A 64 12.58 -10.87 -17.34
N ARG A 65 12.27 -11.80 -18.26
CA ARG A 65 13.05 -13.03 -18.45
C ARG A 65 14.49 -12.75 -18.86
N ILE A 66 14.73 -11.74 -19.70
CA ILE A 66 16.09 -11.33 -20.09
C ILE A 66 16.89 -10.87 -18.86
N VAL A 67 16.27 -10.07 -17.99
CA VAL A 67 16.91 -9.60 -16.75
C VAL A 67 17.14 -10.76 -15.77
N GLU A 68 16.15 -11.64 -15.57
CA GLU A 68 16.27 -12.82 -14.70
C GLU A 68 17.39 -13.78 -15.18
N GLN A 69 17.47 -14.04 -16.49
CA GLN A 69 18.54 -14.85 -17.08
C GLN A 69 19.91 -14.18 -16.95
N GLY A 70 19.97 -12.87 -17.21
CA GLY A 70 21.21 -12.11 -17.06
C GLY A 70 21.68 -12.03 -15.60
N LEU A 71 20.77 -12.00 -14.63
CA LEU A 71 21.12 -12.11 -13.20
C LEU A 71 21.73 -13.47 -12.90
N LYS A 72 21.11 -14.55 -13.39
CA LYS A 72 21.63 -15.92 -13.19
C LYS A 72 23.00 -16.14 -13.82
N SER A 73 23.29 -15.51 -14.97
CA SER A 73 24.58 -15.61 -15.63
C SER A 73 25.62 -14.60 -15.13
N GLY A 74 25.28 -13.73 -14.17
CA GLY A 74 26.19 -12.67 -13.69
C GLY A 74 26.44 -11.56 -14.71
N ALA A 75 25.59 -11.44 -15.74
CA ALA A 75 25.74 -10.45 -16.80
C ALA A 75 25.36 -9.02 -16.36
N TYR A 76 24.55 -8.87 -15.31
CA TYR A 76 24.18 -7.57 -14.76
C TYR A 76 25.00 -7.27 -13.51
N LYS A 77 25.65 -6.10 -13.51
CA LYS A 77 26.30 -5.55 -12.30
C LYS A 77 25.25 -5.12 -11.29
N VAL A 78 24.18 -4.50 -11.75
CA VAL A 78 23.11 -3.98 -10.89
C VAL A 78 21.76 -4.30 -11.52
N VAL A 79 20.79 -4.75 -10.73
CA VAL A 79 19.38 -4.75 -11.13
C VAL A 79 18.57 -3.97 -10.11
N VAL A 80 17.92 -2.91 -10.59
CA VAL A 80 16.97 -2.12 -9.81
C VAL A 80 15.61 -2.80 -9.90
N CYS A 81 15.02 -3.14 -8.75
CA CYS A 81 13.84 -3.98 -8.71
C CYS A 81 12.83 -3.58 -7.63
N THR A 82 11.60 -4.08 -7.79
CA THR A 82 10.56 -4.02 -6.75
C THR A 82 10.43 -5.39 -6.07
N SER A 83 9.34 -5.64 -5.35
CA SER A 83 9.03 -6.96 -4.77
C SER A 83 8.88 -8.10 -5.79
N SER A 84 8.95 -7.80 -7.09
CA SER A 84 8.99 -8.79 -8.17
C SER A 84 10.18 -9.75 -8.09
N LEU A 85 11.24 -9.42 -7.32
CA LEU A 85 12.38 -10.31 -7.05
C LEU A 85 12.51 -10.70 -5.56
N ASP A 86 11.50 -10.42 -4.71
CA ASP A 86 11.56 -10.76 -3.27
C ASP A 86 11.59 -12.29 -3.06
N LEU A 87 10.90 -13.06 -3.92
CA LEU A 87 10.61 -14.48 -3.70
C LEU A 87 10.92 -15.36 -4.92
N GLY A 88 11.35 -16.60 -4.64
CA GLY A 88 11.19 -17.73 -5.56
C GLY A 88 12.21 -17.90 -6.67
N VAL A 89 13.31 -17.13 -6.69
CA VAL A 89 14.37 -17.30 -7.69
C VAL A 89 15.74 -17.25 -7.01
N ASP A 90 16.54 -18.30 -7.24
CA ASP A 90 17.95 -18.32 -6.84
C ASP A 90 18.77 -17.47 -7.84
N PHE A 91 19.43 -16.45 -7.30
CA PHE A 91 20.35 -15.59 -8.03
C PHE A 91 21.72 -15.67 -7.34
N SER A 92 22.36 -16.83 -7.42
CA SER A 92 23.63 -17.11 -6.74
C SER A 92 24.76 -16.10 -6.99
N PRO A 93 24.85 -15.39 -8.15
CA PRO A 93 25.85 -14.35 -8.36
C PRO A 93 25.66 -13.07 -7.52
N VAL A 94 24.49 -12.88 -6.88
CA VAL A 94 24.19 -11.64 -6.16
C VAL A 94 24.95 -11.59 -4.85
N GLU A 95 25.92 -10.67 -4.78
CA GLU A 95 26.79 -10.48 -3.63
C GLU A 95 26.19 -9.47 -2.65
N ARG A 96 25.45 -8.48 -3.13
CA ARG A 96 24.89 -7.40 -2.29
C ARG A 96 23.44 -7.08 -2.61
N VAL A 97 22.72 -6.70 -1.57
CA VAL A 97 21.36 -6.18 -1.66
C VAL A 97 21.32 -4.81 -1.02
N LEU A 98 20.76 -3.84 -1.72
CA LEU A 98 20.48 -2.50 -1.19
C LEU A 98 18.97 -2.33 -1.09
N GLN A 99 18.51 -1.77 0.02
CA GLN A 99 17.12 -1.43 0.28
C GLN A 99 16.98 0.10 0.23
N ILE A 100 16.37 0.64 -0.82
CA ILE A 100 16.13 2.08 -0.93
C ILE A 100 14.87 2.45 -0.13
N GLY A 101 15.05 3.42 0.76
CA GLY A 101 14.04 3.86 1.71
C GLY A 101 13.75 2.81 2.77
N SER A 102 12.69 3.06 3.53
CA SER A 102 12.21 2.15 4.57
C SER A 102 12.00 0.71 4.06
N PRO A 103 12.38 -0.33 4.83
CA PRO A 103 12.03 -1.72 4.49
C PRO A 103 10.52 -2.00 4.61
N LYS A 104 9.79 -1.16 5.34
CA LYS A 104 8.35 -1.27 5.68
C LYS A 104 7.95 -2.52 6.47
N GLY A 105 8.84 -3.52 6.60
CA GLY A 105 8.64 -4.69 7.44
C GLY A 105 9.89 -5.56 7.56
N VAL A 106 9.98 -6.31 8.65
CA VAL A 106 11.11 -7.16 9.07
C VAL A 106 11.21 -8.41 8.19
N ALA A 107 10.10 -9.14 8.00
CA ALA A 107 10.05 -10.32 7.12
C ALA A 107 10.55 -10.00 5.71
N ARG A 108 10.13 -8.84 5.19
CA ARG A 108 10.51 -8.40 3.85
C ARG A 108 12.00 -8.08 3.77
N LEU A 109 12.52 -7.35 4.75
CA LEU A 109 13.96 -7.06 4.81
C LEU A 109 14.78 -8.35 4.83
N LEU A 110 14.36 -9.33 5.63
CA LEU A 110 14.99 -10.65 5.70
C LEU A 110 14.90 -11.43 4.37
N GLN A 111 13.73 -11.43 3.72
CA GLN A 111 13.58 -12.06 2.40
C GLN A 111 14.47 -11.42 1.34
N ARG A 112 14.59 -10.09 1.36
CA ARG A 112 15.49 -9.33 0.47
C ARG A 112 16.94 -9.61 0.79
N ALA A 113 17.33 -9.57 2.06
CA ALA A 113 18.69 -9.89 2.51
C ALA A 113 19.11 -11.29 2.05
N GLY A 114 18.20 -12.27 2.14
CA GLY A 114 18.42 -13.65 1.70
C GLY A 114 18.71 -13.81 0.20
N ARG A 115 18.59 -12.75 -0.62
CA ARG A 115 19.02 -12.72 -2.03
C ARG A 115 20.52 -12.46 -2.18
N SER A 116 21.17 -11.87 -1.17
CA SER A 116 22.63 -11.71 -1.13
C SER A 116 23.26 -12.98 -0.57
N GLY A 117 24.26 -13.51 -1.28
CA GLY A 117 25.01 -14.68 -0.84
C GLY A 117 24.12 -15.90 -0.65
N HIS A 118 23.18 -16.14 -1.56
CA HIS A 118 22.19 -17.22 -1.46
C HIS A 118 22.87 -18.59 -1.54
N GLY A 119 23.21 -19.16 -0.39
CA GLY A 119 23.83 -20.48 -0.27
C GLY A 119 24.02 -20.92 1.18
N PRO A 120 24.02 -22.23 1.47
CA PRO A 120 24.24 -22.73 2.83
C PRO A 120 25.53 -22.20 3.45
N GLY A 121 25.45 -21.70 4.69
CA GLY A 121 26.60 -21.18 5.45
C GLY A 121 27.16 -19.84 4.95
N ARG A 122 26.57 -19.23 3.91
CA ARG A 122 26.98 -17.92 3.41
C ARG A 122 26.27 -16.81 4.19
N VAL A 123 26.96 -15.69 4.35
CA VAL A 123 26.43 -14.52 5.05
C VAL A 123 25.63 -13.66 4.07
N SER A 124 24.34 -13.48 4.36
CA SER A 124 23.50 -12.53 3.65
C SER A 124 23.75 -11.09 4.11
N ARG A 125 23.85 -10.16 3.15
CA ARG A 125 24.11 -8.74 3.42
C ARG A 125 23.04 -7.86 2.78
N VAL A 126 22.47 -6.97 3.59
CA VAL A 126 21.58 -5.90 3.11
C VAL A 126 22.04 -4.55 3.65
N THR A 127 22.11 -3.55 2.76
CA THR A 127 22.42 -2.16 3.11
C THR A 127 21.16 -1.32 2.96
N CYS A 128 20.66 -0.73 4.05
CA CYS A 128 19.52 0.19 4.02
C CYS A 128 19.98 1.59 3.62
N VAL A 129 19.35 2.17 2.60
CA VAL A 129 19.68 3.49 2.04
C VAL A 129 18.52 4.45 2.34
N PRO A 130 18.65 5.35 3.33
CA PRO A 130 17.56 6.25 3.71
C PRO A 130 17.32 7.31 2.64
N ALA A 131 16.05 7.54 2.31
CA ALA A 131 15.55 8.65 1.52
C ALA A 131 15.29 9.91 2.37
N HIS A 132 15.05 9.75 3.67
CA HIS A 132 15.00 10.84 4.66
C HIS A 132 15.54 10.40 6.02
N VAL A 133 15.78 11.37 6.92
CA VAL A 133 16.47 11.12 8.20
C VAL A 133 15.76 10.09 9.09
N PHE A 134 14.43 10.11 9.20
CA PHE A 134 13.70 9.15 10.05
C PHE A 134 13.80 7.68 9.58
N GLU A 135 14.10 7.40 8.32
CA GLU A 135 14.30 6.01 7.87
C GLU A 135 15.59 5.40 8.44
N LEU A 136 16.52 6.20 8.97
CA LEU A 136 17.64 5.69 9.76
C LEU A 136 17.16 5.08 11.08
N VAL A 137 16.14 5.67 11.71
CA VAL A 137 15.50 5.09 12.91
C VAL A 137 14.85 3.77 12.56
N GLU A 138 14.16 3.72 11.41
CA GLU A 138 13.56 2.47 10.91
C GLU A 138 14.60 1.40 10.58
N ALA A 139 15.74 1.77 10.00
CA ALA A 139 16.82 0.82 9.72
C ALA A 139 17.41 0.24 11.02
N ALA A 140 17.66 1.08 12.03
CA ALA A 140 18.11 0.63 13.35
C ALA A 140 17.06 -0.26 14.04
N ALA A 141 15.79 0.13 13.98
CA ALA A 141 14.68 -0.64 14.54
C ALA A 141 14.51 -2.00 13.84
N ALA A 142 14.62 -2.04 12.50
CA ALA A 142 14.53 -3.27 11.73
C ALA A 142 15.68 -4.24 12.05
N ARG A 143 16.89 -3.72 12.33
CA ARG A 143 18.03 -4.53 12.78
C ARG A 143 17.73 -5.19 14.13
N ASP A 144 17.27 -4.43 15.12
CA ASP A 144 16.93 -4.97 16.44
C ASP A 144 15.81 -6.01 16.34
N ALA A 145 14.72 -5.68 15.63
CA ALA A 145 13.59 -6.59 15.45
C ALA A 145 14.00 -7.89 14.74
N THR A 146 14.90 -7.80 13.76
CA THR A 146 15.49 -8.97 13.09
C THR A 146 16.27 -9.85 14.06
N GLN A 147 17.10 -9.26 14.92
CA GLN A 147 17.90 -10.00 15.91
C GLN A 147 17.03 -10.68 16.96
N MET A 148 15.89 -10.08 17.30
CA MET A 148 14.91 -10.63 18.25
C MET A 148 13.94 -11.64 17.61
N GLY A 149 13.97 -11.84 16.29
CA GLY A 149 13.01 -12.69 15.60
C GLY A 149 11.57 -12.13 15.57
N ALA A 150 11.40 -10.83 15.78
CA ALA A 150 10.10 -10.14 15.75
C ALA A 150 9.63 -9.94 14.30
N ILE A 151 9.16 -11.02 13.70
CA ILE A 151 8.68 -11.09 12.30
C ILE A 151 7.16 -11.01 12.27
N GLU A 152 6.62 -10.32 11.25
CA GLU A 152 5.18 -10.12 11.08
C GLU A 152 4.38 -11.44 11.04
N SER A 153 3.32 -11.51 11.84
CA SER A 153 2.35 -12.60 11.77
C SER A 153 1.45 -12.50 10.54
N ARG A 154 1.06 -13.65 9.97
CA ARG A 154 0.11 -13.73 8.85
C ARG A 154 -1.06 -14.65 9.20
N PRO A 155 -2.11 -14.13 9.85
CA PRO A 155 -3.29 -14.93 10.13
C PRO A 155 -4.00 -15.31 8.82
N PRO A 156 -4.60 -16.51 8.73
CA PRO A 156 -5.43 -16.89 7.59
C PRO A 156 -6.72 -16.06 7.57
N TYR A 157 -7.34 -15.98 6.39
CA TYR A 157 -8.67 -15.34 6.26
C TYR A 157 -9.77 -16.25 6.82
N ASN A 158 -10.83 -15.65 7.34
CA ASN A 158 -12.02 -16.36 7.79
C ASN A 158 -12.97 -16.56 6.61
N CYS A 159 -12.91 -17.76 6.02
CA CYS A 159 -13.66 -18.27 4.88
C CYS A 159 -14.31 -17.23 3.94
N PRO A 160 -13.53 -16.53 3.08
CA PRO A 160 -14.10 -15.59 2.12
C PRO A 160 -15.09 -16.30 1.18
N LEU A 161 -16.38 -15.93 1.26
CA LEU A 161 -17.45 -16.61 0.54
C LEU A 161 -17.37 -16.42 -0.98
N ASP A 162 -16.80 -15.31 -1.43
CA ASP A 162 -16.49 -15.05 -2.83
C ASP A 162 -15.47 -16.06 -3.41
N VAL A 163 -14.40 -16.36 -2.66
CA VAL A 163 -13.42 -17.39 -3.01
C VAL A 163 -14.06 -18.77 -2.99
N LEU A 164 -14.89 -19.04 -1.98
CA LEU A 164 -15.62 -20.29 -1.87
C LEU A 164 -16.62 -20.48 -3.03
N ALA A 165 -17.32 -19.41 -3.43
CA ALA A 165 -18.21 -19.38 -4.59
C ALA A 165 -17.47 -19.77 -5.86
N GLN A 166 -16.32 -19.13 -6.09
CA GLN A 166 -15.44 -19.42 -7.23
C GLN A 166 -14.95 -20.87 -7.21
N HIS A 167 -14.59 -21.38 -6.04
CA HIS A 167 -14.12 -22.76 -5.87
C HIS A 167 -15.23 -23.77 -6.16
N ALA A 168 -16.44 -23.59 -5.61
CA ALA A 168 -17.60 -24.43 -5.88
C ALA A 168 -17.94 -24.50 -7.38
N VAL A 169 -17.95 -23.36 -8.07
CA VAL A 169 -18.16 -23.33 -9.53
C VAL A 169 -17.05 -24.08 -10.27
N SER A 170 -15.79 -23.93 -9.83
CA SER A 170 -14.64 -24.66 -10.39
C SER A 170 -14.79 -26.18 -10.26
N MET A 171 -15.24 -26.66 -9.10
CA MET A 171 -15.50 -28.08 -8.86
C MET A 171 -16.70 -28.59 -9.69
N GLY A 172 -17.72 -27.76 -9.84
CA GLY A 172 -18.87 -28.01 -10.71
C GLY A 172 -18.52 -28.14 -12.19
N LEU A 173 -17.42 -27.53 -12.66
CA LEU A 173 -16.92 -27.66 -14.03
C LEU A 173 -16.20 -28.98 -14.31
N GLY A 174 -15.72 -29.66 -13.27
CA GLY A 174 -15.05 -30.94 -13.34
C GLY A 174 -16.04 -32.10 -13.34
N LYS A 175 -15.84 -33.06 -12.44
CA LYS A 175 -16.76 -34.20 -12.27
C LYS A 175 -18.06 -33.81 -11.56
N GLY A 176 -18.15 -32.59 -11.03
CA GLY A 176 -19.17 -32.18 -10.08
C GLY A 176 -18.84 -32.62 -8.65
N PHE A 177 -19.68 -32.25 -7.70
CA PHE A 177 -19.49 -32.56 -6.29
C PHE A 177 -20.82 -32.82 -5.57
N ARG A 178 -20.76 -33.57 -4.47
CA ARG A 178 -21.87 -33.76 -3.53
C ARG A 178 -21.72 -32.77 -2.38
N LYS A 179 -22.85 -32.23 -1.91
CA LYS A 179 -22.93 -31.19 -0.88
C LYS A 179 -22.10 -31.54 0.38
N ASP A 180 -22.38 -32.69 0.99
CA ASP A 180 -21.80 -33.05 2.30
C ASP A 180 -20.33 -33.47 2.21
N GLU A 181 -19.96 -34.10 1.10
CA GLU A 181 -18.56 -34.49 0.84
C GLU A 181 -17.68 -33.26 0.68
N MET A 182 -18.12 -32.29 -0.13
CA MET A 182 -17.39 -31.06 -0.37
C MET A 182 -17.30 -30.21 0.90
N LEU A 183 -18.37 -30.12 1.70
CA LEU A 183 -18.35 -29.39 2.97
C LEU A 183 -17.32 -29.98 3.95
N ARG A 184 -17.27 -31.32 4.08
CA ARG A 184 -16.26 -31.99 4.91
C ARG A 184 -14.85 -31.66 4.46
N GLU A 185 -14.59 -31.68 3.15
CA GLU A 185 -13.29 -31.33 2.58
C GLU A 185 -12.93 -29.85 2.85
N ILE A 186 -13.84 -28.91 2.57
CA ILE A 186 -13.63 -27.47 2.78
C ILE A 186 -13.26 -27.16 4.24
N ARG A 187 -13.95 -27.80 5.20
CA ARG A 187 -13.69 -27.62 6.64
C ARG A 187 -12.33 -28.16 7.10
N THR A 188 -11.63 -28.96 6.30
CA THR A 188 -10.24 -29.35 6.59
C THR A 188 -9.24 -28.21 6.37
N THR A 189 -9.64 -27.16 5.63
CA THR A 189 -8.78 -26.01 5.35
C THR A 189 -8.73 -25.05 6.54
N ALA A 190 -7.57 -24.44 6.79
CA ALA A 190 -7.41 -23.47 7.89
C ALA A 190 -8.35 -22.26 7.77
N SER A 191 -8.71 -21.86 6.55
CA SER A 191 -9.55 -20.70 6.28
C SER A 191 -11.04 -20.97 6.53
N CYS A 192 -11.53 -22.18 6.24
CA CYS A 192 -12.95 -22.51 6.28
C CYS A 192 -13.32 -23.57 7.32
N LYS A 193 -12.45 -23.80 8.32
CA LYS A 193 -12.70 -24.73 9.41
C LYS A 193 -14.01 -24.44 10.19
N ASP A 194 -14.36 -23.17 10.31
CA ASP A 194 -15.53 -22.69 11.07
C ASP A 194 -16.74 -22.37 10.17
N LEU A 195 -16.68 -22.70 8.87
CA LEU A 195 -17.79 -22.49 7.93
C LEU A 195 -19.04 -23.22 8.44
N THR A 196 -20.18 -22.55 8.55
CA THR A 196 -21.42 -23.14 9.04
C THR A 196 -22.20 -23.87 7.94
N ASP A 197 -23.09 -24.79 8.31
CA ASP A 197 -23.96 -25.47 7.35
C ASP A 197 -24.87 -24.46 6.63
N GLY A 198 -25.37 -23.45 7.36
CA GLY A 198 -26.23 -22.40 6.80
C GLY A 198 -25.52 -21.53 5.75
N GLU A 199 -24.27 -21.14 5.97
CA GLU A 199 -23.48 -20.40 4.97
C GLU A 199 -23.22 -21.23 3.72
N TRP A 200 -22.95 -22.53 3.88
CA TRP A 200 -22.76 -23.45 2.76
C TRP A 200 -24.04 -23.65 1.95
N ASP A 201 -25.17 -23.80 2.64
CA ASP A 201 -26.48 -23.97 2.03
C ASP A 201 -26.90 -22.73 1.25
N TRP A 202 -26.73 -21.56 1.87
CA TRP A 202 -26.95 -20.28 1.21
C TRP A 202 -26.08 -20.16 -0.05
N LEU A 203 -24.80 -20.52 0.02
CA LEU A 203 -23.88 -20.40 -1.11
C LEU A 203 -24.34 -21.28 -2.28
N LEU A 204 -24.73 -22.53 -2.01
CA LEU A 204 -25.20 -23.45 -3.03
C LEU A 204 -26.53 -23.00 -3.64
N GLU A 205 -27.44 -22.48 -2.83
CA GLU A 205 -28.68 -21.86 -3.32
C GLU A 205 -28.37 -20.67 -4.22
N PHE A 206 -27.56 -19.71 -3.73
CA PHE A 206 -27.16 -18.52 -4.47
C PHE A 206 -26.50 -18.86 -5.81
N LEU A 207 -25.62 -19.86 -5.83
CA LEU A 207 -24.99 -20.33 -7.07
C LEU A 207 -25.93 -21.09 -8.00
N SER A 208 -27.03 -21.65 -7.50
CA SER A 208 -27.98 -22.43 -8.32
C SER A 208 -29.11 -21.57 -8.88
N THR A 209 -29.57 -20.58 -8.10
CA THR A 209 -30.78 -19.79 -8.39
C THR A 209 -30.56 -18.29 -8.35
N GLY A 210 -29.35 -17.78 -8.09
CA GLY A 210 -29.12 -16.34 -7.87
C GLY A 210 -29.69 -15.80 -6.55
N GLY A 211 -30.23 -16.67 -5.69
CA GLY A 211 -30.86 -16.28 -4.42
C GLY A 211 -32.14 -15.44 -4.62
N SER A 212 -32.49 -14.67 -3.60
CA SER A 212 -33.73 -13.87 -3.56
C SER A 212 -33.78 -12.74 -4.58
N THR A 213 -32.62 -12.17 -4.95
CA THR A 213 -32.53 -10.93 -5.73
C THR A 213 -32.09 -11.11 -7.18
N LEU A 214 -31.37 -12.19 -7.50
CA LEU A 214 -30.83 -12.41 -8.85
C LEU A 214 -31.48 -13.58 -9.61
N SER A 215 -32.56 -14.18 -9.07
CA SER A 215 -33.25 -15.35 -9.66
C SER A 215 -33.91 -15.12 -11.01
N ALA A 216 -34.22 -13.86 -11.35
CA ALA A 216 -34.75 -13.51 -12.65
C ALA A 216 -33.69 -13.55 -13.78
N TYR A 217 -32.41 -13.72 -13.43
CA TYR A 217 -31.27 -13.57 -14.34
C TYR A 217 -30.51 -14.90 -14.47
N PRO A 218 -30.75 -15.69 -15.52
CA PRO A 218 -30.16 -17.02 -15.70
C PRO A 218 -28.62 -17.05 -15.68
N GLU A 219 -27.97 -15.92 -15.97
CA GLU A 219 -26.51 -15.79 -15.95
C GLU A 219 -25.87 -15.96 -14.55
N TYR A 220 -26.65 -15.81 -13.47
CA TYR A 220 -26.20 -16.08 -12.11
C TYR A 220 -26.52 -17.52 -11.65
N HIS A 221 -27.22 -18.32 -12.44
CA HIS A 221 -27.53 -19.72 -12.15
C HIS A 221 -26.36 -20.60 -12.62
N LYS A 222 -25.29 -20.62 -11.83
CA LYS A 222 -24.02 -21.26 -12.17
C LYS A 222 -24.04 -22.76 -12.02
N LEU A 223 -24.70 -23.26 -10.98
CA LEU A 223 -24.77 -24.67 -10.65
C LEU A 223 -26.16 -25.24 -10.94
N GLN A 224 -26.19 -26.50 -11.34
CA GLN A 224 -27.40 -27.31 -11.48
C GLN A 224 -27.19 -28.63 -10.75
N VAL A 225 -28.19 -29.07 -10.01
CA VAL A 225 -28.15 -30.35 -9.31
C VAL A 225 -28.77 -31.42 -10.19
N THR A 226 -28.10 -32.57 -10.29
CA THR A 226 -28.65 -33.77 -10.92
C THR A 226 -28.14 -34.98 -10.16
N ASN A 227 -29.05 -35.81 -9.65
CA ASN A 227 -28.71 -36.97 -8.79
C ASN A 227 -27.81 -36.57 -7.61
N GLU A 228 -28.15 -35.47 -6.92
CA GLU A 228 -27.40 -34.90 -5.78
C GLU A 228 -25.97 -34.40 -6.12
N ILE A 229 -25.63 -34.35 -7.41
CA ILE A 229 -24.35 -33.83 -7.88
C ILE A 229 -24.56 -32.43 -8.46
N TYR A 230 -23.85 -31.45 -7.89
CA TYR A 230 -23.78 -30.08 -8.39
C TYR A 230 -22.81 -30.00 -9.57
N LYS A 231 -23.28 -29.47 -10.72
CA LYS A 231 -22.48 -29.30 -11.94
C LYS A 231 -22.78 -27.98 -12.66
N VAL A 232 -21.79 -27.48 -13.39
CA VAL A 232 -21.99 -26.42 -14.38
C VAL A 232 -22.29 -27.06 -15.74
N LYS A 233 -23.51 -26.90 -16.26
CA LYS A 233 -23.89 -27.44 -17.59
C LYS A 233 -23.71 -26.45 -18.74
N ASP A 234 -23.76 -25.14 -18.45
CA ASP A 234 -23.63 -24.09 -19.47
C ASP A 234 -22.16 -23.93 -19.93
N LYS A 235 -21.91 -24.20 -21.21
CA LYS A 235 -20.58 -24.08 -21.83
C LYS A 235 -20.07 -22.64 -21.88
N THR A 236 -20.96 -21.67 -22.04
CA THR A 236 -20.62 -20.24 -22.05
C THR A 236 -20.19 -19.80 -20.65
N LEU A 237 -20.92 -20.21 -19.61
CA LEU A 237 -20.56 -19.93 -18.23
C LEU A 237 -19.22 -20.58 -17.87
N ALA A 238 -19.01 -21.82 -18.31
CA ALA A 238 -17.76 -22.54 -18.16
C ALA A 238 -16.57 -21.80 -18.80
N GLN A 239 -16.75 -21.24 -20.00
CA GLN A 239 -15.72 -20.47 -20.67
C GLN A 239 -15.43 -19.14 -19.94
N ARG A 240 -16.48 -18.41 -19.53
CA ARG A 240 -16.34 -17.16 -18.77
C ARG A 240 -15.60 -17.39 -17.45
N HIS A 241 -15.97 -18.43 -16.70
CA HIS A 241 -15.33 -18.78 -15.43
C HIS A 241 -13.84 -19.09 -15.60
N ARG A 242 -13.48 -19.91 -16.59
CA ARG A 242 -12.06 -20.24 -16.87
C ARG A 242 -11.21 -19.02 -17.23
N MET A 243 -11.81 -17.99 -17.83
CA MET A 243 -11.11 -16.75 -18.18
C MET A 243 -11.02 -15.76 -17.00
N ALA A 244 -11.93 -15.86 -16.04
CA ALA A 244 -12.03 -14.94 -14.91
C ALA A 244 -11.46 -15.49 -13.60
N ILE A 245 -11.21 -16.81 -13.52
CA ILE A 245 -10.76 -17.48 -12.29
C ILE A 245 -9.46 -16.86 -11.75
N GLY A 246 -9.51 -16.42 -10.50
CA GLY A 246 -8.39 -15.81 -9.80
C GLY A 246 -8.85 -14.94 -8.64
N THR A 247 -8.03 -14.83 -7.61
CA THR A 247 -8.31 -14.00 -6.43
C THR A 247 -7.57 -12.67 -6.44
N ILE A 248 -6.59 -12.51 -7.34
CA ILE A 248 -5.83 -11.26 -7.49
C ILE A 248 -6.65 -10.30 -8.35
N VAL A 249 -7.26 -9.34 -7.69
CA VAL A 249 -7.93 -8.20 -8.31
C VAL A 249 -6.93 -7.04 -8.39
N SER A 250 -6.73 -6.52 -9.61
CA SER A 250 -5.99 -5.27 -9.82
C SER A 250 -6.89 -4.25 -10.49
N ASP A 251 -6.49 -2.99 -10.38
CA ASP A 251 -7.00 -1.93 -11.25
C ASP A 251 -6.77 -2.29 -12.72
N ALA A 252 -7.62 -1.74 -13.57
CA ALA A 252 -7.49 -1.95 -15.01
C ALA A 252 -6.15 -1.40 -15.49
N ALA A 253 -5.45 -2.23 -16.26
CA ALA A 253 -4.16 -1.89 -16.83
C ALA A 253 -4.30 -1.67 -18.34
N ILE A 254 -3.66 -0.61 -18.84
CA ILE A 254 -3.53 -0.32 -20.27
C ILE A 254 -2.17 -0.85 -20.75
N GLN A 255 -2.18 -1.58 -21.85
CA GLN A 255 -0.96 -2.08 -22.49
C GLN A 255 -0.20 -0.92 -23.16
N VAL A 256 1.10 -0.82 -22.95
CA VAL A 256 1.95 0.19 -23.59
C VAL A 256 2.71 -0.46 -24.74
N ARG A 257 2.54 0.08 -25.96
CA ARG A 257 3.15 -0.46 -27.19
C ARG A 257 3.70 0.65 -28.06
N TYR A 258 4.79 0.40 -28.77
CA TYR A 258 5.22 1.32 -29.81
C TYR A 258 4.22 1.39 -30.96
N LEU A 259 4.08 2.57 -31.58
CA LEU A 259 3.26 2.76 -32.78
C LEU A 259 3.68 1.81 -33.92
N LYS A 260 5.00 1.62 -34.06
CA LYS A 260 5.63 0.62 -34.91
C LYS A 260 6.63 -0.16 -34.06
N GLY A 261 6.24 -1.31 -33.52
CA GLY A 261 7.15 -2.16 -32.75
C GLY A 261 6.50 -3.01 -31.65
N GLY A 262 7.36 -3.45 -30.72
CA GLY A 262 7.04 -4.39 -29.64
C GLY A 262 6.25 -3.80 -28.47
N ARG A 263 5.83 -4.69 -27.57
CA ARG A 263 5.14 -4.36 -26.31
C ARG A 263 6.16 -4.06 -25.22
N LEU A 264 5.96 -2.95 -24.49
CA LEU A 264 6.80 -2.54 -23.37
C LEU A 264 6.30 -3.06 -22.02
N GLY A 265 4.97 -3.22 -21.87
CA GLY A 265 4.38 -3.66 -20.62
C GLY A 265 2.99 -3.08 -20.42
N SER A 266 2.63 -2.81 -19.17
CA SER A 266 1.33 -2.22 -18.81
C SER A 266 1.39 -1.25 -17.63
N VAL A 267 0.60 -0.19 -17.72
CA VAL A 267 0.44 0.86 -16.69
C VAL A 267 -1.02 0.94 -16.24
N GLU A 268 -1.30 1.61 -15.11
CA GLU A 268 -2.67 1.83 -14.65
C GLU A 268 -3.46 2.69 -15.66
N GLU A 269 -4.72 2.32 -15.92
CA GLU A 269 -5.64 3.08 -16.78
C GLU A 269 -5.77 4.53 -16.30
N SER A 270 -5.87 4.73 -14.99
CA SER A 270 -5.99 6.04 -14.33
C SER A 270 -4.80 6.98 -14.59
N PHE A 271 -3.62 6.44 -14.88
CA PHE A 271 -2.46 7.24 -15.27
C PHE A 271 -2.58 7.72 -16.70
N ILE A 272 -2.87 6.80 -17.63
CA ILE A 272 -3.01 7.13 -19.06
C ILE A 272 -4.21 8.05 -19.31
N SER A 273 -5.31 7.91 -18.56
CA SER A 273 -6.49 8.74 -18.71
C SER A 273 -6.26 10.22 -18.37
N ARG A 274 -5.19 10.53 -17.63
CA ARG A 274 -4.79 11.90 -17.28
C ARG A 274 -3.84 12.53 -18.32
N LEU A 275 -3.36 11.76 -19.29
CA LEU A 275 -2.43 12.21 -20.32
C LEU A 275 -3.16 12.53 -21.62
N TYR A 276 -2.70 13.57 -22.31
CA TYR A 276 -3.12 13.93 -23.64
C TYR A 276 -2.11 13.41 -24.69
N PRO A 277 -2.56 13.10 -25.93
CA PRO A 277 -1.65 12.88 -27.04
C PRO A 277 -0.62 14.01 -27.17
N GLY A 278 0.66 13.67 -27.16
CA GLY A 278 1.76 14.64 -27.11
C GLY A 278 2.49 14.69 -25.76
N ASP A 279 1.84 14.28 -24.67
CA ASP A 279 2.46 14.22 -23.35
C ASP A 279 3.55 13.16 -23.28
N THR A 280 4.57 13.41 -22.47
CA THR A 280 5.70 12.49 -22.27
C THR A 280 5.70 11.88 -20.88
N PHE A 281 6.18 10.64 -20.78
CA PHE A 281 6.28 9.90 -19.52
C PHE A 281 7.45 8.91 -19.52
N LEU A 282 7.94 8.55 -18.34
CA LEU A 282 8.98 7.54 -18.16
C LEU A 282 8.35 6.16 -17.94
N PHE A 283 8.75 5.17 -18.73
CA PHE A 283 8.34 3.78 -18.54
C PHE A 283 9.30 2.81 -19.24
N ALA A 284 9.56 1.66 -18.60
CA ALA A 284 10.52 0.66 -19.06
C ALA A 284 11.93 1.25 -19.31
N GLY A 285 12.38 2.14 -18.41
CA GLY A 285 13.64 2.87 -18.49
C GLY A 285 13.74 3.84 -19.66
N LYS A 286 12.63 4.18 -20.32
CA LYS A 286 12.61 4.96 -21.57
C LYS A 286 11.67 6.16 -21.43
N ALA A 287 12.10 7.30 -21.97
CA ALA A 287 11.22 8.44 -22.19
C ALA A 287 10.31 8.17 -23.40
N LEU A 288 9.00 8.20 -23.18
CA LEU A 288 7.97 7.87 -24.16
C LEU A 288 7.02 9.05 -24.33
N GLN A 289 6.51 9.24 -25.56
CA GLN A 289 5.44 10.19 -25.86
C GLN A 289 4.16 9.44 -26.22
N LEU A 290 3.04 9.81 -25.60
CA LEU A 290 1.73 9.26 -25.93
C LEU A 290 1.28 9.75 -27.31
N VAL A 291 0.92 8.83 -28.20
CA VAL A 291 0.42 9.15 -29.55
C VAL A 291 -1.10 9.01 -29.62
N LYS A 292 -1.63 7.89 -29.13
CA LYS A 292 -3.08 7.64 -29.06
C LYS A 292 -3.37 6.48 -28.12
N VAL A 293 -4.62 6.40 -27.64
CA VAL A 293 -5.14 5.26 -26.89
C VAL A 293 -6.24 4.62 -27.71
N ASN A 294 -6.18 3.31 -27.92
CA ASN A 294 -7.23 2.55 -28.60
C ASN A 294 -7.30 1.12 -28.03
N ASN A 295 -8.50 0.58 -27.78
CA ASN A 295 -8.73 -0.79 -27.31
C ASN A 295 -7.84 -1.22 -26.13
N MET A 296 -7.77 -0.39 -25.07
CA MET A 296 -6.90 -0.62 -23.89
C MET A 296 -5.39 -0.72 -24.22
N VAL A 297 -4.98 -0.13 -25.34
CA VAL A 297 -3.57 0.00 -25.76
C VAL A 297 -3.21 1.48 -25.89
N ALA A 298 -2.21 1.92 -25.12
CA ALA A 298 -1.53 3.19 -25.30
C ALA A 298 -0.40 3.02 -26.32
N TYR A 299 -0.55 3.64 -27.48
CA TYR A 299 0.48 3.69 -28.52
C TYR A 299 1.43 4.84 -28.26
N VAL A 300 2.73 4.54 -28.26
CA VAL A 300 3.79 5.49 -27.91
C VAL A 300 4.90 5.56 -28.97
N ARG A 301 5.71 6.62 -28.90
CA ARG A 301 7.01 6.75 -29.59
C ARG A 301 8.09 7.20 -28.61
N LYS A 302 9.37 7.06 -28.95
CA LYS A 302 10.48 7.56 -28.11
C LYS A 302 10.43 9.09 -28.03
N ALA A 303 10.67 9.63 -26.84
CA ALA A 303 10.81 11.05 -26.58
C ALA A 303 12.27 11.39 -26.21
N LYS A 304 12.64 12.68 -26.35
CA LYS A 304 13.98 13.16 -25.95
C LYS A 304 14.07 13.47 -24.45
N ALA A 305 12.97 13.92 -23.85
CA ALA A 305 12.91 14.27 -22.43
C ALA A 305 11.91 13.35 -21.73
N ALA A 306 12.29 12.92 -20.51
CA ALA A 306 11.39 12.21 -19.62
C ALA A 306 10.35 13.19 -19.06
N GLY A 307 9.09 12.76 -19.04
CA GLY A 307 7.99 13.50 -18.43
C GLY A 307 7.51 12.84 -17.13
N ALA A 308 6.19 12.78 -16.93
CA ALA A 308 5.62 12.20 -15.72
C ALA A 308 6.03 10.73 -15.54
N VAL A 309 6.19 10.27 -14.29
CA VAL A 309 6.36 8.84 -14.01
C VAL A 309 5.00 8.29 -13.58
N PRO A 310 4.54 7.13 -14.11
CA PRO A 310 3.30 6.53 -13.64
C PRO A 310 3.38 6.33 -12.12
N ALA A 311 2.37 6.82 -11.40
CA ALA A 311 2.23 6.61 -9.96
C ALA A 311 1.20 5.50 -9.75
N TRP A 312 1.63 4.38 -9.19
CA TRP A 312 0.76 3.25 -8.86
C TRP A 312 0.27 3.43 -7.42
N GLN A 313 -1.04 3.59 -7.23
CA GLN A 313 -1.61 3.84 -5.91
C GLN A 313 -1.46 2.61 -4.99
N GLY A 314 -1.55 1.40 -5.54
CA GLY A 314 -1.40 0.14 -4.80
C GLY A 314 0.02 -0.19 -4.30
N GLY A 315 1.00 0.71 -4.47
CA GLY A 315 2.41 0.47 -4.13
C GLY A 315 2.87 1.00 -2.77
N ARG A 316 2.04 1.74 -2.03
CA ARG A 316 2.44 2.32 -0.72
C ARG A 316 2.15 1.33 0.41
N MET A 317 3.13 0.49 0.69
CA MET A 317 3.05 -0.48 1.79
C MET A 317 3.19 0.25 3.13
N PRO A 318 2.29 0.03 4.11
CA PRO A 318 2.42 0.61 5.44
C PRO A 318 3.56 -0.04 6.22
N LEU A 319 4.03 0.65 7.25
CA LEU A 319 4.88 0.08 8.28
C LEU A 319 4.17 -1.07 9.02
N SER A 320 4.83 -2.21 9.14
CA SER A 320 4.32 -3.32 9.96
C SER A 320 4.26 -2.95 11.44
N SER A 321 3.43 -3.68 12.20
CA SER A 321 3.29 -3.48 13.64
C SER A 321 4.61 -3.69 14.37
N GLU A 322 5.31 -4.77 14.04
CA GLU A 322 6.56 -5.18 14.66
C GLU A 322 7.65 -4.12 14.41
N LEU A 323 7.74 -3.58 13.19
CA LEU A 323 8.68 -2.51 12.89
C LEU A 323 8.27 -1.19 13.54
N ALA A 324 6.98 -0.89 13.62
CA ALA A 324 6.48 0.32 14.29
C ALA A 324 6.80 0.31 15.79
N ASP A 325 6.52 -0.81 16.48
CA ASP A 325 6.84 -0.99 17.90
C ASP A 325 8.36 -0.90 18.16
N ALA A 326 9.18 -1.46 17.25
CA ALA A 326 10.63 -1.32 17.31
C ALA A 326 11.11 0.14 17.11
N VAL A 327 10.47 0.90 16.21
CA VAL A 327 10.73 2.34 16.04
C VAL A 327 10.40 3.11 17.32
N CYS A 328 9.24 2.86 17.94
CA CYS A 328 8.88 3.46 19.22
C CYS A 328 9.93 3.16 20.30
N THR A 329 10.45 1.94 20.34
CA THR A 329 11.52 1.54 21.27
C THR A 329 12.80 2.35 21.05
N LYS A 330 13.21 2.58 19.79
CA LYS A 330 14.36 3.44 19.47
C LYS A 330 14.13 4.90 19.85
N LEU A 331 12.92 5.43 19.62
CA LEU A 331 12.57 6.80 20.00
C LEU A 331 12.54 6.99 21.52
N ASP A 332 12.00 6.03 22.27
CA ASP A 332 12.01 6.05 23.74
C ASP A 332 13.45 6.06 24.30
N ALA A 333 14.34 5.22 23.74
CA ALA A 333 15.75 5.23 24.09
C ALA A 333 16.41 6.60 23.77
N ALA A 334 16.12 7.17 22.59
CA ALA A 334 16.64 8.47 22.18
C ALA A 334 16.15 9.62 23.08
N ALA A 335 14.88 9.58 23.52
CA ALA A 335 14.32 10.52 24.48
C ALA A 335 15.03 10.46 25.84
N ARG A 336 15.56 9.29 26.23
CA ARG A 336 16.43 9.08 27.40
C ARG A 336 17.91 9.38 27.11
N ARG A 337 18.21 10.00 25.96
CA ARG A 337 19.56 10.36 25.48
C ARG A 337 20.46 9.15 25.19
N ILE A 338 19.88 7.99 24.93
CA ILE A 338 20.62 6.76 24.58
C ILE A 338 20.70 6.64 23.06
N PHE A 339 21.90 6.77 22.50
CA PHE A 339 22.19 6.66 21.07
C PHE A 339 23.26 5.58 20.81
N GLY A 340 22.89 4.32 21.09
CA GLY A 340 23.79 3.17 21.01
C GLY A 340 24.29 2.90 19.58
N ASP A 341 23.38 3.00 18.60
CA ASP A 341 23.63 2.68 17.20
C ASP A 341 24.24 3.84 16.39
N GLU A 342 25.00 3.53 15.34
CA GLU A 342 25.54 4.55 14.42
C GLU A 342 24.43 5.37 13.74
N GLU A 343 23.36 4.72 13.29
CA GLU A 343 22.21 5.38 12.70
C GLU A 343 21.55 6.35 13.68
N MET A 344 21.39 5.94 14.93
CA MET A 344 20.78 6.77 15.97
C MET A 344 21.67 7.98 16.30
N ARG A 345 23.00 7.83 16.30
CA ARG A 345 23.93 8.96 16.46
C ARG A 345 23.81 9.97 15.31
N LEU A 346 23.61 9.50 14.08
CA LEU A 346 23.39 10.37 12.92
C LEU A 346 22.05 11.12 12.98
N VAL A 347 21.02 10.49 13.55
CA VAL A 347 19.68 11.08 13.71
C VAL A 347 19.61 12.05 14.91
N ARG A 348 20.51 11.91 15.90
CA ARG A 348 20.54 12.72 17.13
C ARG A 348 20.31 14.22 16.94
N PRO A 349 20.94 14.93 15.97
CA PRO A 349 20.71 16.37 15.80
C PRO A 349 19.27 16.72 15.46
N VAL A 350 18.59 15.87 14.67
CA VAL A 350 17.19 16.09 14.29
C VAL A 350 16.25 15.80 15.45
N LEU A 351 16.52 14.74 16.24
CA LEU A 351 15.75 14.46 17.45
C LEU A 351 15.98 15.49 18.56
N ALA A 352 17.18 16.06 18.66
CA ALA A 352 17.45 17.17 19.56
C ALA A 352 16.65 18.42 19.17
N LEU A 353 16.53 18.70 17.87
CA LEU A 353 15.69 19.79 17.38
C LEU A 353 14.20 19.52 17.63
N GLN A 354 13.74 18.29 17.40
CA GLN A 354 12.38 17.85 17.72
C GLN A 354 12.06 18.07 19.21
N GLU A 355 12.99 17.70 20.10
CA GLU A 355 12.86 17.92 21.54
C GLU A 355 12.84 19.42 21.90
N ALA A 356 13.64 20.24 21.22
CA ALA A 356 13.72 21.68 21.48
C ALA A 356 12.44 22.42 21.07
N TRP A 357 11.82 22.02 19.96
CA TRP A 357 10.59 22.67 19.47
C TRP A 357 9.32 22.05 20.05
N SER A 358 9.35 20.79 20.46
CA SER A 358 8.18 20.03 20.90
C SER A 358 8.58 18.94 21.91
N ALA A 359 8.61 17.68 21.49
CA ALA A 359 9.06 16.53 22.26
C ALA A 359 9.37 15.35 21.33
N VAL A 360 10.26 14.45 21.76
CA VAL A 360 10.42 13.12 21.16
C VAL A 360 9.44 12.15 21.85
N PRO A 361 8.58 11.43 21.10
CA PRO A 361 7.63 10.48 21.68
C PRO A 361 8.33 9.40 22.51
N LYS A 362 7.87 9.20 23.75
CA LYS A 362 8.33 8.12 24.65
C LYS A 362 7.36 6.95 24.63
N ASN A 363 7.82 5.82 25.16
CA ASN A 363 6.93 4.68 25.34
C ASN A 363 5.78 5.05 26.30
N LYS A 364 4.55 4.66 25.96
CA LYS A 364 3.31 5.01 26.67
C LYS A 364 2.98 6.51 26.73
N GLU A 365 3.63 7.34 25.93
CA GLU A 365 3.23 8.74 25.72
C GLU A 365 2.61 8.90 24.31
N LEU A 366 1.53 9.68 24.21
CA LEU A 366 0.97 10.09 22.92
C LEU A 366 1.35 11.56 22.68
N LEU A 367 2.25 11.78 21.72
CA LEU A 367 2.62 13.14 21.31
C LEU A 367 1.54 13.73 20.41
N ILE A 368 1.13 14.95 20.75
CA ILE A 368 0.18 15.75 19.99
C ILE A 368 0.75 17.16 19.83
N GLU A 369 0.94 17.60 18.59
CA GLU A 369 1.46 18.94 18.30
C GLU A 369 0.36 19.80 17.70
N ARG A 370 0.19 21.01 18.24
CA ARG A 370 -0.74 22.01 17.71
C ARG A 370 0.03 23.15 17.08
N ILE A 371 -0.24 23.39 15.80
CA ILE A 371 0.45 24.41 15.02
C ILE A 371 -0.59 25.26 14.33
N ASP A 372 -0.54 26.56 14.52
CA ASP A 372 -1.37 27.50 13.77
C ASP A 372 -0.61 27.99 12.53
N SER A 373 -1.30 28.03 11.40
CA SER A 373 -0.74 28.55 10.15
C SER A 373 -1.75 29.40 9.40
N ARG A 374 -1.33 29.97 8.26
CA ARG A 374 -2.23 30.68 7.35
C ARG A 374 -3.32 29.77 6.75
N GLU A 375 -3.11 28.45 6.74
CA GLU A 375 -4.11 27.50 6.24
C GLU A 375 -5.17 27.14 7.30
N GLY A 376 -4.92 27.44 8.58
CA GLY A 376 -5.80 27.10 9.69
C GLY A 376 -5.05 26.52 10.89
N ALA A 377 -5.78 25.81 11.74
CA ALA A 377 -5.25 25.11 12.91
C ALA A 377 -4.92 23.65 12.56
N HIS A 378 -3.70 23.25 12.88
CA HIS A 378 -3.17 21.91 12.61
C HIS A 378 -3.05 21.13 13.92
N LEU A 379 -3.52 19.89 13.88
CA LEU A 379 -3.36 18.91 14.95
C LEU A 379 -2.60 17.70 14.41
N TYR A 380 -1.34 17.57 14.79
CA TYR A 380 -0.52 16.40 14.45
C TYR A 380 -0.55 15.40 15.60
N ILE A 381 -0.86 14.14 15.32
CA ILE A 381 -0.97 13.06 16.31
C ILE A 381 -0.07 11.90 15.88
N TYR A 382 0.74 11.35 16.80
CA TYR A 382 1.75 10.32 16.50
C TYR A 382 1.53 9.00 17.26
N PRO A 383 0.59 8.14 16.84
CA PRO A 383 0.36 6.84 17.47
C PRO A 383 1.34 5.74 17.05
N PHE A 384 2.06 5.92 15.93
CA PHE A 384 2.93 4.89 15.33
C PHE A 384 2.21 3.55 15.06
N ALA A 385 1.00 3.62 14.52
CA ALA A 385 0.18 2.46 14.20
C ALA A 385 0.17 2.10 12.70
N GLY A 386 1.01 2.74 11.89
CA GLY A 386 1.07 2.54 10.45
C GLY A 386 -0.05 3.23 9.67
N ARG A 387 0.20 3.45 8.37
CA ARG A 387 -0.62 4.32 7.52
C ARG A 387 -2.12 3.97 7.49
N LEU A 388 -2.47 2.69 7.38
CA LEU A 388 -3.87 2.25 7.27
C LEU A 388 -4.67 2.56 8.54
N VAL A 389 -4.08 2.31 9.71
CA VAL A 389 -4.71 2.65 10.99
C VAL A 389 -4.83 4.16 11.15
N HIS A 390 -3.80 4.91 10.76
CA HIS A 390 -3.84 6.38 10.82
C HIS A 390 -4.92 6.99 9.93
N GLU A 391 -5.23 6.39 8.78
CA GLU A 391 -6.34 6.83 7.93
C GLU A 391 -7.70 6.63 8.63
N GLY A 392 -7.89 5.46 9.26
CA GLY A 392 -9.07 5.20 10.08
C GLY A 392 -9.17 6.14 11.30
N LEU A 393 -8.07 6.37 12.00
CA LEU A 393 -8.02 7.30 13.15
C LEU A 393 -8.31 8.73 12.72
N ALA A 394 -7.71 9.21 11.62
CA ALA A 394 -7.92 10.58 11.15
C ALA A 394 -9.39 10.84 10.83
N ALA A 395 -10.04 9.93 10.10
CA ALA A 395 -11.46 10.02 9.81
C ALA A 395 -12.32 9.96 11.08
N LEU A 396 -12.08 8.96 11.94
CA LEU A 396 -12.81 8.77 13.19
C LEU A 396 -12.73 10.00 14.11
N LEU A 397 -11.53 10.51 14.35
CA LEU A 397 -11.34 11.66 15.22
C LEU A 397 -11.90 12.94 14.60
N ALA A 398 -11.77 13.12 13.28
CA ALA A 398 -12.40 14.24 12.57
C ALA A 398 -13.93 14.22 12.73
N TYR A 399 -14.56 13.05 12.62
CA TYR A 399 -15.99 12.87 12.85
C TYR A 399 -16.40 13.21 14.29
N ARG A 400 -15.68 12.67 15.28
CA ARG A 400 -15.96 12.94 16.70
C ARG A 400 -15.77 14.42 17.06
N LEU A 401 -14.75 15.08 16.51
CA LEU A 401 -14.55 16.51 16.69
C LEU A 401 -15.65 17.33 16.00
N ALA A 402 -16.03 16.94 14.79
CA ALA A 402 -17.09 17.62 14.02
C ALA A 402 -18.48 17.46 14.65
N ALA A 403 -18.70 16.40 15.44
CA ALA A 403 -19.94 16.18 16.18
C ALA A 403 -20.12 17.15 17.36
N LEU A 404 -19.02 17.67 17.92
CA LEU A 404 -19.05 18.70 18.97
C LEU A 404 -19.19 20.10 18.37
N GLU A 405 -18.42 20.38 17.32
CA GLU A 405 -18.45 21.66 16.63
C GLU A 405 -18.40 21.46 15.10
N PRO A 406 -19.33 22.04 14.32
CA PRO A 406 -19.37 21.89 12.86
C PRO A 406 -18.13 22.43 12.14
N LEU A 407 -17.09 21.61 12.05
CA LEU A 407 -15.82 21.92 11.40
C LEU A 407 -15.57 21.00 10.20
N THR A 408 -14.98 21.56 9.15
CA THR A 408 -14.47 20.79 8.01
C THR A 408 -13.01 20.45 8.24
N PHE A 409 -12.70 19.16 8.20
CA PHE A 409 -11.34 18.66 8.32
C PHE A 409 -10.78 18.23 6.96
N THR A 410 -9.52 18.54 6.74
CA THR A 410 -8.66 17.87 5.77
C THR A 410 -7.57 17.14 6.54
N TRP A 411 -7.12 15.99 6.06
CA TRP A 411 -6.07 15.25 6.77
C TRP A 411 -5.03 14.69 5.83
N ALA A 412 -3.86 14.40 6.41
CA ALA A 412 -2.78 13.69 5.76
C ALA A 412 -2.24 12.62 6.70
N VAL A 413 -1.78 11.51 6.14
CA VAL A 413 -1.32 10.34 6.92
C VAL A 413 0.02 9.84 6.41
N ASN A 414 0.88 9.43 7.34
CA ASN A 414 2.10 8.68 7.04
C ASN A 414 2.22 7.47 7.98
N ASP A 415 3.40 6.86 8.04
CA ASP A 415 3.63 5.66 8.86
C ASP A 415 3.75 5.93 10.37
N TYR A 416 4.00 7.17 10.78
CA TYR A 416 4.23 7.56 12.18
C TYR A 416 3.01 8.24 12.81
N GLY A 417 2.20 8.94 12.02
CA GLY A 417 1.04 9.65 12.52
C GLY A 417 0.14 10.21 11.42
N PHE A 418 -0.69 11.17 11.82
CA PHE A 418 -1.60 11.90 10.94
C PHE A 418 -1.76 13.36 11.38
N GLU A 419 -2.18 14.19 10.42
CA GLU A 419 -2.51 15.60 10.57
C GLU A 419 -4.02 15.77 10.39
N LEU A 420 -4.69 16.48 11.30
CA LEU A 420 -6.01 17.07 11.07
C LEU A 420 -5.85 18.57 10.91
N LEU A 421 -6.35 19.12 9.81
CA LEU A 421 -6.35 20.55 9.50
C LEU A 421 -7.78 21.04 9.36
N SER A 422 -8.13 22.04 10.18
CA SER A 422 -9.40 22.78 10.14
C SER A 422 -9.15 24.28 10.06
N ARG A 423 -10.15 25.05 9.60
CA ARG A 423 -10.03 26.52 9.50
C ARG A 423 -9.79 27.17 10.86
N GLU A 424 -10.43 26.64 11.89
CA GLU A 424 -10.37 27.11 13.29
C GLU A 424 -9.89 25.97 14.19
N ALA A 425 -9.38 26.32 15.37
CA ALA A 425 -8.89 25.35 16.33
C ALA A 425 -10.04 24.43 16.78
N PRO A 426 -9.95 23.11 16.59
CA PRO A 426 -11.01 22.20 16.98
C PRO A 426 -11.13 22.12 18.51
N PRO A 427 -12.31 21.79 19.06
CA PRO A 427 -12.56 21.71 20.51
C PRO A 427 -11.93 20.46 21.12
N PHE A 428 -10.60 20.35 21.02
CA PHE A 428 -9.87 19.13 21.33
C PHE A 428 -9.89 18.78 22.82
N GLU A 429 -9.75 19.77 23.70
CA GLU A 429 -9.84 19.59 25.16
C GLU A 429 -11.22 19.07 25.59
N GLU A 430 -12.30 19.63 25.03
CA GLU A 430 -13.65 19.17 25.29
C GLU A 430 -13.86 17.76 24.77
N ALA A 431 -13.36 17.46 23.56
CA ALA A 431 -13.41 16.13 23.00
C ALA A 431 -12.67 15.11 23.87
N LEU A 432 -11.48 15.44 24.41
CA LEU A 432 -10.77 14.58 25.35
C LEU A 432 -11.61 14.28 26.61
N GLY A 433 -12.36 15.27 27.11
CA GLY A 433 -13.30 15.08 28.22
C GLY A 433 -14.48 14.16 27.86
N ASN A 434 -14.88 14.15 26.58
CA ASN A 434 -15.93 13.30 26.02
C ASN A 434 -15.40 11.97 25.44
N ASP A 435 -14.31 11.45 25.99
CA ASP A 435 -13.65 10.21 25.56
C ASP A 435 -13.39 10.15 24.04
N LEU A 436 -12.68 11.17 23.50
CA LEU A 436 -12.30 11.23 22.08
C LEU A 436 -11.65 9.94 21.56
N PHE A 437 -10.89 9.23 22.41
CA PHE A 437 -10.23 7.96 22.08
C PHE A 437 -11.07 6.73 22.46
N GLY A 438 -12.33 6.94 22.82
CA GLY A 438 -13.34 5.96 23.18
C GLY A 438 -13.44 4.79 22.22
N THR A 439 -13.55 3.59 22.77
CA THR A 439 -13.87 2.41 21.95
C THR A 439 -15.35 2.05 21.99
N ASP A 440 -16.12 2.77 22.81
CA ASP A 440 -17.57 2.61 22.87
C ASP A 440 -18.15 3.12 21.56
N HIS A 441 -19.11 2.38 20.99
CA HIS A 441 -19.72 2.67 19.67
C HIS A 441 -18.73 2.78 18.49
N LEU A 442 -17.50 2.24 18.62
CA LEU A 442 -16.46 2.36 17.59
C LEU A 442 -16.92 1.90 16.19
N GLY A 443 -17.72 0.82 16.12
CA GLY A 443 -18.25 0.32 14.86
C GLY A 443 -19.14 1.35 14.15
N ASP A 444 -20.02 2.00 14.90
CA ASP A 444 -20.96 3.00 14.37
C ASP A 444 -20.24 4.27 13.94
N ASP A 445 -19.31 4.76 14.77
CA ASP A 445 -18.52 5.95 14.47
C ASP A 445 -17.62 5.76 13.24
N ILE A 446 -17.02 4.58 13.05
CA ILE A 446 -16.23 4.28 11.84
C ILE A 446 -17.12 4.33 10.60
N MET A 447 -18.33 3.77 10.68
CA MET A 447 -19.25 3.73 9.56
C MET A 447 -19.79 5.13 9.20
N ALA A 448 -19.93 6.02 10.19
CA ALA A 448 -20.35 7.40 10.01
C ALA A 448 -19.23 8.37 9.60
N SER A 449 -18.00 8.12 10.04
CA SER A 449 -16.84 8.99 9.78
C SER A 449 -16.26 8.87 8.37
N LEU A 450 -16.45 7.72 7.74
CA LEU A 450 -15.98 7.44 6.39
C LEU A 450 -17.13 7.43 5.40
N ASN A 451 -16.83 7.64 4.11
CA ASN A 451 -17.78 7.29 3.05
C ASN A 451 -17.83 5.75 2.91
N SER A 452 -18.37 5.10 3.93
CA SER A 452 -18.44 3.65 4.11
C SER A 452 -19.18 2.99 2.95
N ALA A 453 -20.19 3.68 2.40
CA ALA A 453 -20.89 3.26 1.19
C ALA A 453 -19.95 3.15 -0.03
N GLU A 454 -19.10 4.15 -0.29
CA GLU A 454 -18.15 4.10 -1.41
C GLU A 454 -17.02 3.08 -1.16
N LEU A 455 -16.52 2.96 0.06
CA LEU A 455 -15.53 1.92 0.41
C LEU A 455 -16.09 0.51 0.24
N ALA A 456 -17.32 0.28 0.72
CA ALA A 456 -18.02 -0.98 0.57
C ALA A 456 -18.32 -1.28 -0.90
N LYS A 457 -18.73 -0.29 -1.70
CA LYS A 457 -18.89 -0.43 -3.16
C LYS A 457 -17.59 -0.84 -3.84
N ASN A 458 -16.48 -0.22 -3.46
CA ASN A 458 -15.16 -0.53 -4.00
C ASN A 458 -14.71 -1.95 -3.64
N ARG A 459 -14.92 -2.40 -2.39
CA ARG A 459 -14.64 -3.78 -1.98
C ARG A 459 -15.59 -4.79 -2.60
N PHE A 460 -16.87 -4.46 -2.68
CA PHE A 460 -17.86 -5.31 -3.32
C PHE A 460 -17.54 -5.53 -4.80
N ARG A 461 -16.97 -4.54 -5.50
CA ARG A 461 -16.47 -4.72 -6.87
C ARG A 461 -15.42 -5.83 -6.98
N GLU A 462 -14.55 -5.98 -5.98
CA GLU A 462 -13.56 -7.05 -5.91
C GLU A 462 -14.22 -8.40 -5.64
N ILE A 463 -15.07 -8.47 -4.62
CA ILE A 463 -15.88 -9.63 -4.27
C ILE A 463 -16.73 -10.11 -5.45
N ALA A 464 -17.41 -9.20 -6.14
CA ALA A 464 -18.25 -9.51 -7.29
C ALA A 464 -17.44 -10.05 -8.48
N ARG A 465 -16.17 -9.67 -8.63
CA ARG A 465 -15.28 -10.26 -9.64
C ARG A 465 -14.88 -11.68 -9.24
N ILE A 466 -14.44 -11.87 -8.00
CA ILE A 466 -13.96 -13.18 -7.50
C ILE A 466 -15.12 -14.18 -7.45
N ALA A 467 -16.26 -13.80 -6.88
CA ALA A 467 -17.48 -14.60 -6.86
C ALA A 467 -18.06 -14.85 -8.26
N GLY A 468 -17.53 -14.19 -9.30
CA GLY A 468 -17.91 -14.33 -10.71
C GLY A 468 -19.26 -13.70 -11.05
N LEU A 469 -19.73 -12.70 -10.30
CA LEU A 469 -20.92 -11.90 -10.60
C LEU A 469 -20.66 -10.92 -11.75
N VAL A 470 -19.41 -10.45 -11.91
CA VAL A 470 -19.03 -9.50 -12.96
C VAL A 470 -17.99 -10.10 -13.88
N PHE A 471 -18.35 -10.31 -15.15
CA PHE A 471 -17.42 -10.75 -16.20
C PHE A 471 -16.69 -9.56 -16.85
N GLN A 472 -15.36 -9.66 -16.94
CA GLN A 472 -14.48 -8.58 -17.42
C GLN A 472 -14.35 -8.49 -18.95
N GLY A 473 -14.95 -9.42 -19.69
CA GLY A 473 -14.88 -9.47 -21.15
C GLY A 473 -13.83 -10.46 -21.67
N TYR A 474 -13.81 -10.63 -22.98
CA TYR A 474 -12.93 -11.58 -23.68
C TYR A 474 -11.60 -10.91 -24.07
N PRO A 475 -10.54 -11.68 -24.34
CA PRO A 475 -9.30 -11.13 -24.90
C PRO A 475 -9.57 -10.27 -26.14
N GLY A 476 -9.08 -9.02 -26.14
CA GLY A 476 -9.31 -8.04 -27.20
C GLY A 476 -10.69 -7.37 -27.21
N LYS A 477 -11.62 -7.81 -26.35
CA LYS A 477 -12.95 -7.22 -26.13
C LYS A 477 -13.25 -7.13 -24.62
N GLY A 478 -12.28 -6.59 -23.88
CA GLY A 478 -12.41 -6.34 -22.44
C GLY A 478 -13.36 -5.18 -22.17
N LYS A 479 -14.07 -5.23 -21.04
CA LYS A 479 -14.82 -4.10 -20.51
C LYS A 479 -13.84 -3.08 -19.89
N THR A 480 -14.15 -1.80 -19.98
CA THR A 480 -13.38 -0.75 -19.30
C THR A 480 -13.59 -0.79 -17.79
N ALA A 481 -12.68 -0.19 -17.00
CA ALA A 481 -12.87 -0.07 -15.55
C ALA A 481 -14.22 0.56 -15.18
N ARG A 482 -14.63 1.58 -15.93
CA ARG A 482 -15.90 2.29 -15.74
C ARG A 482 -17.11 1.38 -15.98
N GLN A 483 -17.06 0.52 -16.99
CA GLN A 483 -18.14 -0.44 -17.26
C GLN A 483 -18.23 -1.50 -16.15
N ILE A 484 -17.08 -2.02 -15.70
CA ILE A 484 -17.01 -2.99 -14.60
C ILE A 484 -17.56 -2.38 -13.31
N GLN A 485 -17.14 -1.15 -13.00
CA GLN A 485 -17.61 -0.40 -11.84
C GLN A 485 -19.13 -0.19 -11.90
N ALA A 486 -19.67 0.24 -13.04
CA ALA A 486 -21.12 0.43 -13.19
C ALA A 486 -21.91 -0.87 -12.93
N THR A 487 -21.44 -2.02 -13.46
CA THR A 487 -22.11 -3.30 -13.21
C THR A 487 -22.03 -3.72 -11.75
N SER A 488 -20.86 -3.63 -11.11
CA SER A 488 -20.73 -3.99 -9.69
C SER A 488 -21.55 -3.09 -8.77
N SER A 489 -21.60 -1.77 -9.07
CA SER A 489 -22.38 -0.82 -8.27
C SER A 489 -23.88 -1.09 -8.39
N LEU A 490 -24.38 -1.48 -9.55
CA LEU A 490 -25.79 -1.87 -9.71
C LEU A 490 -26.14 -3.09 -8.85
N ILE A 491 -25.30 -4.13 -8.85
CA ILE A 491 -25.53 -5.32 -8.00
C ILE A 491 -25.46 -4.94 -6.52
N PHE A 492 -24.49 -4.11 -6.13
CA PHE A 492 -24.39 -3.59 -4.76
C PHE A 492 -25.67 -2.85 -4.35
N ASP A 493 -26.16 -1.94 -5.18
CA ASP A 493 -27.37 -1.14 -4.89
C ASP A 493 -28.63 -2.03 -4.83
N VAL A 494 -28.69 -3.12 -5.62
CA VAL A 494 -29.76 -4.13 -5.53
C VAL A 494 -29.71 -4.86 -4.20
N PHE A 495 -28.55 -5.36 -3.76
CA PHE A 495 -28.42 -6.00 -2.45
C PHE A 495 -28.74 -5.03 -1.33
N GLN A 496 -28.22 -3.81 -1.37
CA GLN A 496 -28.50 -2.80 -0.35
C GLN A 496 -30.01 -2.53 -0.19
N ARG A 497 -30.79 -2.52 -1.28
CA ARG A 497 -32.23 -2.20 -1.24
C ARG A 497 -33.13 -3.41 -0.97
N TYR A 498 -32.77 -4.58 -1.51
CA TYR A 498 -33.69 -5.72 -1.58
C TYR A 498 -33.18 -6.98 -0.86
N ASP A 499 -31.89 -7.06 -0.54
CA ASP A 499 -31.26 -8.19 0.17
C ASP A 499 -30.06 -7.72 1.01
N PRO A 500 -30.28 -6.87 2.04
CA PRO A 500 -29.20 -6.34 2.87
C PRO A 500 -28.53 -7.42 3.73
N GLU A 501 -29.19 -8.57 3.88
CA GLU A 501 -28.69 -9.72 4.60
C GLU A 501 -27.80 -10.63 3.74
N ASN A 502 -27.64 -10.33 2.45
CA ASN A 502 -26.81 -11.10 1.53
C ASN A 502 -25.38 -11.28 2.08
N PRO A 503 -24.91 -12.52 2.28
CA PRO A 503 -23.57 -12.79 2.79
C PRO A 503 -22.41 -12.16 1.98
N LEU A 504 -22.50 -12.03 0.65
CA LEU A 504 -21.46 -11.33 -0.14
C LEU A 504 -21.49 -9.81 0.08
N PHE A 505 -22.67 -9.25 0.32
CA PHE A 505 -22.83 -7.85 0.70
C PHE A 505 -22.25 -7.58 2.10
N LYS A 506 -22.60 -8.42 3.08
CA LYS A 506 -22.03 -8.38 4.43
C LYS A 506 -20.52 -8.59 4.43
N GLN A 507 -20.01 -9.51 3.60
CA GLN A 507 -18.58 -9.71 3.42
C GLN A 507 -17.89 -8.41 2.96
N ALA A 508 -18.47 -7.65 2.02
CA ALA A 508 -17.88 -6.39 1.58
C ALA A 508 -17.73 -5.38 2.72
N HIS A 509 -18.75 -5.23 3.57
CA HIS A 509 -18.69 -4.36 4.74
C HIS A 509 -17.68 -4.86 5.78
N ALA A 510 -17.69 -6.16 6.10
CA ALA A 510 -16.75 -6.77 7.03
C ALA A 510 -15.30 -6.60 6.56
N GLU A 511 -15.02 -6.79 5.27
CA GLU A 511 -13.69 -6.64 4.71
C GLU A 511 -13.19 -5.19 4.68
N VAL A 512 -14.07 -4.19 4.51
CA VAL A 512 -13.67 -2.78 4.68
C VAL A 512 -13.16 -2.56 6.11
N LEU A 513 -13.93 -2.99 7.11
CA LEU A 513 -13.58 -2.81 8.52
C LEU A 513 -12.30 -3.59 8.88
N ASP A 514 -12.22 -4.87 8.51
CA ASP A 514 -11.14 -5.73 8.95
C ASP A 514 -9.85 -5.51 8.15
N ARG A 515 -9.92 -5.24 6.84
CA ARG A 515 -8.74 -5.17 5.95
C ARG A 515 -8.28 -3.75 5.65
N GLN A 516 -9.21 -2.84 5.36
CA GLN A 516 -8.82 -1.48 4.99
C GLN A 516 -8.54 -0.61 6.21
N LEU A 517 -9.33 -0.79 7.27
CA LEU A 517 -9.20 -0.01 8.50
C LEU A 517 -8.49 -0.77 9.62
N GLU A 518 -8.08 -2.01 9.37
CA GLU A 518 -7.45 -2.91 10.34
C GLU A 518 -8.14 -2.85 11.70
N ARG A 519 -9.48 -3.01 11.75
CA ARG A 519 -10.34 -2.76 12.94
C ARG A 519 -9.73 -3.25 14.26
N THR A 520 -9.19 -4.47 14.29
CA THR A 520 -8.53 -5.01 15.49
C THR A 520 -7.33 -4.17 15.93
N ARG A 521 -6.48 -3.75 14.97
CA ARG A 521 -5.32 -2.89 15.23
C ARG A 521 -5.77 -1.48 15.58
N LEU A 522 -6.79 -0.93 14.92
CA LEU A 522 -7.40 0.36 15.25
C LEU A 522 -7.92 0.38 16.69
N TYR A 523 -8.71 -0.63 17.09
CA TYR A 523 -9.20 -0.81 18.45
C TYR A 523 -8.05 -0.89 19.46
N SER A 524 -7.03 -1.72 19.19
CA SER A 524 -5.87 -1.85 20.07
C SER A 524 -5.07 -0.54 20.18
N THR A 525 -5.03 0.25 19.10
CA THR A 525 -4.34 1.55 19.05
C THR A 525 -5.12 2.59 19.86
N LEU A 526 -6.45 2.64 19.74
CA LEU A 526 -7.29 3.50 20.57
C LEU A 526 -7.12 3.16 22.07
N LYS A 527 -7.10 1.86 22.42
CA LYS A 527 -6.81 1.45 23.81
C LYS A 527 -5.43 1.90 24.28
N LYS A 528 -4.40 1.78 23.43
CA LYS A 528 -3.05 2.31 23.73
C LYS A 528 -3.09 3.83 23.92
N MET A 529 -3.82 4.57 23.07
CA MET A 529 -3.97 6.03 23.15
C MET A 529 -4.72 6.48 24.42
N GLN A 530 -5.80 5.79 24.80
CA GLN A 530 -6.55 6.02 26.03
C GLN A 530 -5.68 5.83 27.29
N ALA A 531 -4.83 4.80 27.29
CA ALA A 531 -3.93 4.50 28.40
C ALA A 531 -2.64 5.34 28.40
N ALA A 532 -2.36 6.07 27.31
CA ALA A 532 -1.13 6.83 27.17
C ALA A 532 -1.18 8.15 27.96
N THR A 533 -0.02 8.57 28.46
CA THR A 533 0.14 9.93 28.97
C THR A 533 0.15 10.91 27.79
N LEU A 534 -0.80 11.84 27.75
CA LEU A 534 -0.90 12.81 26.67
C LEU A 534 0.20 13.87 26.81
N ARG A 535 1.01 14.03 25.77
CA ARG A 535 2.02 15.09 25.66
C ARG A 535 1.57 16.06 24.58
N ILE A 536 0.85 17.11 24.98
CA ILE A 536 0.35 18.15 24.06
C ILE A 536 1.33 19.31 24.04
N THR A 537 1.84 19.67 22.87
CA THR A 537 2.75 20.81 22.67
C THR A 537 2.16 21.81 21.67
N ARG A 538 2.64 23.06 21.70
CA ARG A 538 2.23 24.14 20.80
C ARG A 538 3.44 24.76 20.09
N PRO A 539 4.13 24.03 19.20
CA PRO A 539 5.28 24.57 18.50
C PRO A 539 4.89 25.74 17.61
N GLU A 540 5.72 26.78 17.56
CA GLU A 540 5.49 27.96 16.70
C GLU A 540 5.59 27.65 15.19
N ARG A 541 6.12 26.48 14.84
CA ARG A 541 6.48 26.10 13.48
C ARG A 541 6.47 24.59 13.31
N VAL A 542 6.39 24.16 12.06
CA VAL A 542 6.39 22.74 11.68
C VAL A 542 7.67 22.07 12.17
N THR A 543 7.50 21.05 13.00
CA THR A 543 8.57 20.27 13.63
C THR A 543 9.17 19.24 12.66
N PRO A 544 10.35 18.68 12.96
CA PRO A 544 10.88 17.56 12.20
C PRO A 544 9.90 16.39 12.02
N LEU A 545 9.13 16.01 13.04
CA LEU A 545 8.12 14.94 12.93
C LEU A 545 6.88 15.37 12.14
N ALA A 546 6.45 16.63 12.23
CA ALA A 546 5.30 17.16 11.48
C ALA A 546 5.62 17.41 9.99
N PHE A 547 6.89 17.69 9.67
CA PHE A 547 7.29 18.09 8.33
C PHE A 547 6.93 17.05 7.25
N PRO A 548 7.20 15.73 7.42
CA PRO A 548 6.76 14.71 6.46
C PRO A 548 5.24 14.69 6.22
N LEU A 549 4.42 14.85 7.26
CA LEU A 549 2.95 14.87 7.13
C LEU A 549 2.48 16.06 6.31
N MET A 550 3.04 17.25 6.59
CA MET A 550 2.77 18.44 5.79
C MET A 550 3.19 18.25 4.32
N VAL A 551 4.33 17.60 4.06
CA VAL A 551 4.76 17.31 2.68
C VAL A 551 3.77 16.38 1.97
N ASP A 552 3.26 15.35 2.65
CA ASP A 552 2.26 14.45 2.08
C ASP A 552 0.96 15.20 1.75
N ARG A 553 0.49 16.08 2.65
CA ARG A 553 -0.67 16.97 2.39
C ARG A 553 -0.46 17.85 1.15
N LEU A 554 0.72 18.44 1.00
CA LEU A 554 1.04 19.30 -0.14
C LEU A 554 1.15 18.53 -1.46
N ARG A 555 1.50 17.24 -1.43
CA ARG A 555 1.52 16.38 -2.63
C ARG A 555 0.13 16.08 -3.18
N GLU A 556 -0.89 16.08 -2.32
CA GLU A 556 -2.27 15.80 -2.70
C GLU A 556 -3.01 17.01 -3.28
N LYS A 557 -2.49 18.23 -3.06
CA LYS A 557 -3.01 19.46 -3.68
C LYS A 557 -2.38 19.66 -5.07
N MET A 558 -3.21 19.91 -6.09
CA MET A 558 -2.73 20.38 -7.39
C MET A 558 -2.21 21.81 -7.27
N SER A 559 -0.98 22.06 -7.73
CA SER A 559 -0.38 23.39 -7.81
C SER A 559 0.33 23.58 -9.16
N SER A 560 0.35 24.81 -9.66
CA SER A 560 1.14 25.21 -10.84
C SER A 560 2.63 25.39 -10.53
N GLU A 561 2.99 25.51 -9.25
CA GLU A 561 4.38 25.54 -8.79
C GLU A 561 4.95 24.12 -8.69
N LYS A 562 6.21 23.92 -9.11
CA LYS A 562 6.92 22.67 -8.84
C LYS A 562 7.06 22.48 -7.33
N LEU A 563 6.43 21.44 -6.80
CA LEU A 563 6.47 21.12 -5.37
C LEU A 563 7.89 21.10 -4.79
N GLN A 564 8.89 20.66 -5.56
CA GLN A 564 10.29 20.63 -5.14
C GLN A 564 10.83 22.01 -4.77
N ASP A 565 10.53 23.04 -5.57
CA ASP A 565 11.01 24.41 -5.35
C ASP A 565 10.35 25.00 -4.10
N ARG A 566 9.05 24.74 -3.91
CA ARG A 566 8.33 25.11 -2.69
C ARG A 566 8.92 24.45 -1.45
N LEU A 567 9.15 23.13 -1.48
CA LEU A 567 9.73 22.38 -0.36
C LEU A 567 11.14 22.86 -0.02
N HIS A 568 11.96 23.18 -1.02
CA HIS A 568 13.30 23.69 -0.80
C HIS A 568 13.27 25.03 -0.05
N ARG A 569 12.41 25.98 -0.46
CA ARG A 569 12.25 27.26 0.25
C ARG A 569 11.81 27.09 1.70
N MET A 570 10.87 26.17 1.95
CA MET A 570 10.40 25.87 3.30
C MET A 570 11.51 25.26 4.17
N LEU A 571 12.26 24.30 3.63
CA LEU A 571 13.40 23.69 4.33
C LEU A 571 14.47 24.70 4.70
N VAL A 572 14.88 25.56 3.76
CA VAL A 572 15.89 26.60 4.02
C VAL A 572 15.44 27.55 5.14
N SER A 573 14.15 27.95 5.14
CA SER A 573 13.59 28.76 6.22
C SER A 573 13.64 28.05 7.57
N LEU A 574 13.26 26.78 7.62
CA LEU A 574 13.28 25.99 8.85
C LEU A 574 14.70 25.72 9.35
N GLU A 575 15.64 25.43 8.45
CA GLU A 575 17.05 25.21 8.77
C GLU A 575 17.71 26.44 9.38
N LYS A 576 17.40 27.64 8.87
CA LYS A 576 17.88 28.91 9.46
C LYS A 576 17.45 29.07 10.92
N HIS A 577 16.22 28.70 11.25
CA HIS A 577 15.73 28.77 12.62
C HIS A 577 16.27 27.64 13.50
N ALA A 578 16.49 26.46 12.91
CA ALA A 578 17.15 25.36 13.60
C ALA A 578 18.57 25.73 14.05
N GLU A 579 19.31 26.46 13.21
CA GLU A 579 20.64 26.97 13.57
C GLU A 579 20.59 27.96 14.73
N GLN A 580 19.59 28.85 14.78
CA GLN A 580 19.39 29.77 15.90
C GLN A 580 19.06 29.04 17.20
N THR A 581 18.24 27.98 17.13
CA THR A 581 17.84 27.17 18.30
C THR A 581 18.99 26.38 18.91
N VAL A 582 20.01 26.03 18.10
CA VAL A 582 21.18 25.25 18.57
C VAL A 582 22.25 26.15 19.20
N VAL A 583 22.23 27.45 18.92
CA VAL A 583 23.19 28.45 19.43
C VAL A 583 22.70 29.11 20.73
N SER A 584 21.38 29.12 20.98
CA SER A 584 20.74 29.48 22.24
C SER A 584 20.71 28.31 23.22
#